data_AF-A0A8E2J9T6-F1
#
_entry.id   AF-A0A8E2J9T6-F1
#
_cell.length_a   1.000
_cell.length_b   1.000
_cell.length_c   1.000
_cell.angle_alpha   90.00
_cell.angle_beta   90.00
_cell.angle_gamma   90.00
#
_symmetry.space_group_name_H-M   'P 1'
#
loop_
_entity.id
_entity.type
_entity.pdbx_description
1 polymer ?
#
loop_
_entity_poly.entity_id
_entity_poly.type
_entity_poly.pdbx_seq_one_letter_code
_entity_poly.pdbx_strand_id
1 'polypeptide(L)'
;MSRDDAYVAVGFGTNVHLCHYKDCWQIWHSYLTVGGFANAQEVKFQVVNFSSDSQSVVVATQRYDIMRTKEDDMVYTYVWECRQTPPKPLKLPGCKMPTDARGLSSIFYNCELKQAFITGFTDAPYPLFLSATGETCTPYKINFKIRCTAEAPASSNAAVFMDSKNKVCRVDLRKQSVQYWDNISAERGRLSLKDETAAIATPDGSQVYVFWRQGTALCLLEMRDGKKGNLQNLRWLYDTAVEGN
;
A
#
# COMPACT_ATOMS: atom_id res chain seq x y z
N MET A 1 8.34 1.53 -8.13
CA MET A 1 9.29 2.62 -8.43
C MET A 1 9.20 3.63 -7.30
N SER A 2 10.30 4.28 -6.95
CA SER A 2 10.29 5.39 -5.99
C SER A 2 9.67 6.64 -6.61
N ARG A 3 9.34 7.66 -5.79
CA ARG A 3 8.62 8.86 -6.28
C ARG A 3 9.46 9.80 -7.11
N ASP A 4 10.77 9.73 -6.94
CA ASP A 4 11.79 10.50 -7.65
C ASP A 4 12.33 9.75 -8.88
N ASP A 5 11.70 8.63 -9.23
CA ASP A 5 12.05 7.74 -10.34
C ASP A 5 13.48 7.17 -10.29
N ALA A 6 14.21 7.39 -9.20
CA ALA A 6 15.60 6.95 -9.05
C ALA A 6 15.72 5.44 -8.73
N TYR A 7 14.68 4.82 -8.15
CA TYR A 7 14.75 3.43 -7.69
C TYR A 7 13.60 2.58 -8.21
N VAL A 8 13.91 1.32 -8.51
CA VAL A 8 12.94 0.27 -8.80
C VAL A 8 13.20 -0.90 -7.86
N ALA A 9 12.15 -1.43 -7.24
CA ALA A 9 12.24 -2.61 -6.40
C ALA A 9 11.25 -3.67 -6.90
N VAL A 10 11.72 -4.91 -7.03
CA VAL A 10 10.91 -6.05 -7.48
C VAL A 10 11.06 -7.17 -6.45
N GLY A 11 9.93 -7.62 -5.90
CA GLY A 11 9.88 -8.74 -4.98
C GLY A 11 9.74 -10.09 -5.68
N PHE A 12 10.43 -11.12 -5.19
CA PHE A 12 10.29 -12.51 -5.65
C PHE A 12 10.62 -13.48 -4.51
N GLY A 13 9.57 -14.00 -3.87
CA GLY A 13 9.70 -14.92 -2.75
C GLY A 13 10.40 -14.28 -1.56
N THR A 14 11.56 -14.81 -1.17
CA THR A 14 12.31 -14.36 0.01
C THR A 14 13.26 -13.20 -0.27
N ASN A 15 13.29 -12.68 -1.49
CA ASN A 15 14.23 -11.63 -1.89
C ASN A 15 13.51 -10.46 -2.57
N VAL A 16 14.16 -9.30 -2.52
CA VAL A 16 13.79 -8.10 -3.28
C VAL A 16 15.02 -7.61 -4.03
N HIS A 17 14.89 -7.41 -5.34
CA HIS A 17 15.92 -6.81 -6.19
C HIS A 17 15.67 -5.31 -6.23
N LEU A 18 16.62 -4.55 -5.69
CA LEU A 18 16.64 -3.10 -5.69
C LEU A 18 17.59 -2.62 -6.78
N CYS A 19 17.10 -1.83 -7.72
CA CYS A 19 17.88 -1.20 -8.78
C CYS A 19 17.84 0.32 -8.61
N HIS A 20 18.99 0.97 -8.79
CA HIS A 20 19.09 2.43 -8.87
C HIS A 20 19.37 2.84 -10.31
N TYR A 21 18.63 3.83 -10.78
CA TYR A 21 18.69 4.39 -12.11
C TYR A 21 19.08 5.85 -12.04
N LYS A 22 19.80 6.29 -13.07
CA LYS A 22 19.99 7.69 -13.40
C LYS A 22 19.69 7.84 -14.88
N ASP A 23 18.75 8.71 -15.20
CA ASP A 23 18.18 8.83 -16.54
C ASP A 23 17.63 7.47 -17.00
N CYS A 24 18.16 6.91 -18.10
CA CYS A 24 17.75 5.62 -18.64
C CYS A 24 18.70 4.46 -18.27
N TRP A 25 19.70 4.70 -17.41
CA TRP A 25 20.77 3.74 -17.15
C TRP A 25 20.71 3.21 -15.71
N GLN A 26 20.77 1.89 -15.58
CA GLN A 26 20.96 1.25 -14.28
C GLN A 26 22.39 1.50 -13.80
N ILE A 27 22.53 2.16 -12.64
CA ILE A 27 23.83 2.52 -12.05
C ILE A 27 24.35 1.39 -11.15
N TRP A 28 23.47 0.83 -10.32
CA TRP A 28 23.79 -0.31 -9.47
C TRP A 28 22.53 -1.08 -9.11
N HIS A 29 22.72 -2.29 -8.59
CA HIS A 29 21.64 -3.09 -8.03
C HIS A 29 22.12 -3.91 -6.83
N SER A 30 21.17 -4.28 -5.98
CA SER A 30 21.40 -5.04 -4.75
C SER A 30 20.26 -6.03 -4.53
N TYR A 31 20.56 -7.15 -3.85
CA TYR A 31 19.57 -8.12 -3.42
C TYR A 31 19.34 -8.00 -1.92
N LEU A 32 18.09 -7.76 -1.52
CA LEU A 32 17.64 -7.65 -0.14
C LEU A 32 16.97 -8.96 0.27
N THR A 33 17.53 -9.67 1.24
CA THR A 33 16.95 -10.93 1.72
C THR A 33 16.01 -10.68 2.89
N VAL A 34 14.76 -11.11 2.74
CA VAL A 34 13.75 -11.13 3.80
C VAL A 34 13.98 -12.36 4.68
N GLY A 35 14.35 -12.14 5.94
CA GLY A 35 14.54 -13.22 6.91
C GLY A 35 13.22 -13.83 7.38
N GLY A 36 13.29 -15.02 7.99
CA GLY A 36 12.13 -15.73 8.56
C GLY A 36 11.55 -16.83 7.68
N PHE A 37 12.13 -17.06 6.49
CA PHE A 37 11.68 -18.01 5.50
C PHE A 37 12.84 -18.93 5.07
N ALA A 38 12.59 -20.24 5.00
CA ALA A 38 13.56 -21.22 4.50
C ALA A 38 13.66 -21.19 2.98
N ASN A 39 12.55 -20.92 2.28
CA ASN A 39 12.49 -20.88 0.82
C ASN A 39 11.30 -20.06 0.32
N ALA A 40 11.22 -19.81 -0.99
CA ALA A 40 10.18 -19.02 -1.62
C ALA A 40 8.77 -19.63 -1.53
N GLN A 41 8.63 -20.94 -1.32
CA GLN A 41 7.32 -21.59 -1.18
C GLN A 41 6.63 -21.25 0.14
N GLU A 42 7.40 -20.78 1.14
CA GLU A 42 6.84 -20.29 2.40
C GLU A 42 6.31 -18.84 2.29
N VAL A 43 6.42 -18.19 1.14
CA VAL A 43 5.95 -16.82 0.92
C VAL A 43 4.58 -16.84 0.27
N LYS A 44 3.56 -16.42 1.01
CA LYS A 44 2.16 -16.35 0.57
C LYS A 44 1.89 -15.09 -0.24
N PHE A 45 2.27 -13.95 0.32
CA PHE A 45 2.14 -12.62 -0.26
C PHE A 45 3.37 -11.81 0.08
N GLN A 46 3.79 -10.96 -0.85
CA GLN A 46 4.86 -10.00 -0.63
C GLN A 46 4.44 -8.66 -1.21
N VAL A 47 4.54 -7.62 -0.40
CA VAL A 47 4.29 -6.25 -0.82
C VAL A 47 5.55 -5.45 -0.57
N VAL A 48 5.97 -4.72 -1.61
CA VAL A 48 7.15 -3.85 -1.60
C VAL A 48 6.67 -2.43 -1.86
N ASN A 49 7.20 -1.48 -1.10
CA ASN A 49 6.92 -0.07 -1.35
C ASN A 49 8.13 0.80 -0.98
N PHE A 50 8.22 1.97 -1.59
CA PHE A 50 9.19 2.99 -1.18
C PHE A 50 8.56 3.93 -0.16
N SER A 51 9.36 4.46 0.75
CA SER A 51 8.95 5.60 1.57
C SER A 51 8.67 6.81 0.68
N SER A 52 7.82 7.71 1.14
CA SER A 52 7.43 8.92 0.40
C SER A 52 8.58 9.90 0.12
N ASP A 53 9.72 9.77 0.80
CA ASP A 53 10.96 10.52 0.55
C ASP A 53 11.97 9.77 -0.36
N SER A 54 11.57 8.60 -0.87
CA SER A 54 12.40 7.68 -1.67
C SER A 54 13.67 7.15 -0.99
N GLN A 55 13.89 7.44 0.30
CA GLN A 55 15.13 7.08 1.00
C GLN A 55 15.15 5.62 1.47
N SER A 56 13.99 4.99 1.62
CA SER A 56 13.86 3.65 2.15
C SER A 56 12.92 2.79 1.30
N VAL A 57 13.17 1.48 1.32
CA VAL A 57 12.26 0.46 0.81
C VAL A 57 11.73 -0.35 1.99
N VAL A 58 10.41 -0.44 2.09
CA VAL A 58 9.70 -1.28 3.06
C VAL A 58 9.13 -2.50 2.36
N VAL A 59 9.31 -3.67 2.99
CA VAL A 59 8.83 -4.96 2.49
C VAL A 59 8.05 -5.61 3.61
N ALA A 60 6.82 -6.01 3.31
CA ALA A 60 6.02 -6.87 4.16
C ALA A 60 5.82 -8.20 3.44
N THR A 61 6.16 -9.30 4.11
CA THR A 61 6.08 -10.66 3.56
C THR A 61 5.26 -11.53 4.49
N GLN A 62 4.20 -12.12 3.97
CA GLN A 62 3.30 -13.01 4.69
C GLN A 62 3.72 -14.46 4.52
N ARG A 63 3.79 -15.20 5.63
CA ARG A 63 4.13 -16.62 5.65
C ARG A 63 2.96 -17.51 5.27
N TYR A 64 3.26 -18.46 4.39
CA TYR A 64 2.50 -19.67 4.19
C TYR A 64 3.22 -20.81 4.89
N ASP A 65 2.54 -21.45 5.84
CA ASP A 65 3.03 -22.66 6.49
C ASP A 65 2.06 -23.81 6.20
N ILE A 66 2.55 -24.79 5.44
CA ILE A 66 1.76 -25.96 5.04
C ILE A 66 1.23 -26.76 6.23
N MET A 67 1.96 -26.75 7.35
CA MET A 67 1.58 -27.44 8.58
C MET A 67 0.59 -26.61 9.42
N ARG A 68 0.28 -25.38 8.97
CA ARG A 68 -0.63 -24.43 9.63
C ARG A 68 -0.30 -24.23 11.11
N THR A 69 0.99 -24.12 11.44
CA THR A 69 1.41 -23.85 12.82
C THR A 69 1.06 -22.42 13.22
N LYS A 70 1.48 -22.00 14.41
CA LYS A 70 1.30 -20.62 14.88
C LYS A 70 1.90 -19.56 13.93
N GLU A 71 2.92 -19.97 13.15
CA GLU A 71 3.63 -19.13 12.19
C GLU A 71 2.87 -18.92 10.87
N ASP A 72 1.84 -19.72 10.58
CA ASP A 72 1.01 -19.49 9.40
C ASP A 72 0.31 -18.13 9.50
N ASP A 73 0.26 -17.44 8.37
CA ASP A 73 -0.26 -16.07 8.24
C ASP A 73 0.51 -15.00 9.05
N MET A 74 1.70 -15.30 9.57
CA MET A 74 2.59 -14.29 10.16
C MET A 74 3.16 -13.38 9.07
N VAL A 75 3.11 -12.07 9.31
CA VAL A 75 3.68 -11.04 8.44
C VAL A 75 4.97 -10.52 9.05
N TYR A 76 6.03 -10.63 8.27
CA TYR A 76 7.37 -10.14 8.58
C TYR A 76 7.61 -8.85 7.81
N THR A 77 7.93 -7.77 8.53
CA THR A 77 8.13 -6.45 7.92
C THR A 77 9.56 -5.96 8.14
N TYR A 78 10.21 -5.55 7.06
CA TYR A 78 11.59 -5.08 7.05
C TYR A 78 11.69 -3.77 6.27
N VAL A 79 12.61 -2.90 6.69
CA VAL A 79 12.92 -1.64 6.04
C VAL A 79 14.42 -1.56 5.79
N TRP A 80 14.80 -1.24 4.55
CA TRP A 80 16.18 -0.98 4.15
C TRP A 80 16.31 0.46 3.66
N GLU A 81 17.47 1.06 3.92
CA GLU A 81 17.86 2.30 3.26
C GLU A 81 18.27 2.02 1.81
N CYS A 82 17.87 2.88 0.88
CA CYS A 82 18.19 2.78 -0.55
C CYS A 82 19.66 3.16 -0.80
N ARG A 83 20.57 2.19 -0.67
CA ARG A 83 22.02 2.37 -0.89
C ARG A 83 22.60 1.17 -1.64
N GLN A 84 23.72 1.37 -2.36
CA GLN A 84 24.42 0.31 -3.11
C GLN A 84 24.80 -0.89 -2.21
N THR A 85 25.27 -0.60 -1.00
CA THR A 85 25.49 -1.60 0.05
C THR A 85 24.54 -1.27 1.19
N PRO A 86 23.32 -1.83 1.19
CA PRO A 86 22.33 -1.55 2.22
C PRO A 86 22.85 -1.95 3.60
N PRO A 87 22.65 -1.14 4.64
CA PRO A 87 22.91 -1.56 6.01
C PRO A 87 21.97 -2.71 6.42
N LYS A 88 22.21 -3.27 7.61
CA LYS A 88 21.28 -4.24 8.21
C LYS A 88 19.88 -3.63 8.27
N PRO A 89 18.82 -4.36 7.84
CA PRO A 89 17.48 -3.80 7.84
C PRO A 89 16.97 -3.54 9.24
N LEU A 90 16.13 -2.51 9.36
CA LEU A 90 15.23 -2.36 10.49
C LEU A 90 14.12 -3.41 10.37
N LYS A 91 14.05 -4.31 11.36
CA LYS A 91 12.94 -5.26 11.48
C LYS A 91 11.83 -4.64 12.35
N LEU A 92 10.63 -4.53 11.81
CA LEU A 92 9.45 -4.11 12.57
C LEU A 92 8.80 -5.33 13.25
N PRO A 93 7.98 -5.12 14.30
CA PRO A 93 7.26 -6.21 14.95
C PRO A 93 6.45 -7.03 13.96
N GLY A 94 6.46 -8.35 14.13
CA GLY A 94 5.62 -9.24 13.35
C GLY A 94 4.16 -9.14 13.78
N CYS A 95 3.24 -9.26 12.83
CA CYS A 95 1.80 -9.29 13.10
C CYS A 95 1.15 -10.49 12.39
N LYS A 96 -0.04 -10.90 12.83
CA LYS A 96 -0.77 -12.03 12.21
C LYS A 96 -1.87 -11.51 11.32
N MET A 97 -1.92 -11.95 10.07
CA MET A 97 -2.94 -11.56 9.10
C MET A 97 -3.67 -12.79 8.54
N PRO A 98 -4.69 -13.31 9.24
CA PRO A 98 -5.49 -14.42 8.73
C PRO A 98 -5.98 -14.14 7.31
N THR A 99 -5.74 -15.07 6.38
CA THR A 99 -6.14 -14.89 4.97
C THR A 99 -7.50 -15.49 4.69
N ASP A 100 -8.50 -14.66 4.41
CA ASP A 100 -9.80 -15.13 3.91
C ASP A 100 -9.89 -15.13 2.37
N ALA A 101 -8.97 -14.44 1.68
CA ALA A 101 -8.82 -14.50 0.22
C ALA A 101 -7.49 -13.89 -0.29
N ARG A 102 -7.32 -12.57 -0.10
CA ARG A 102 -6.25 -11.78 -0.75
C ARG A 102 -5.11 -11.37 0.20
N GLY A 103 -5.32 -11.49 1.51
CA GLY A 103 -4.27 -11.30 2.52
C GLY A 103 -3.67 -9.89 2.49
N LEU A 104 -2.35 -9.81 2.67
CA LEU A 104 -1.57 -8.58 2.68
C LEU A 104 -1.75 -7.78 1.38
N SER A 105 -2.15 -6.50 1.48
CA SER A 105 -2.45 -5.67 0.30
C SER A 105 -1.55 -4.44 0.15
N SER A 106 -1.17 -3.77 1.24
CA SER A 106 -0.27 -2.62 1.15
C SER A 106 0.58 -2.40 2.40
N ILE A 107 1.72 -1.74 2.23
CA ILE A 107 2.58 -1.28 3.32
C ILE A 107 3.13 0.12 2.96
N PHE A 108 3.15 1.03 3.94
CA PHE A 108 3.83 2.33 3.86
C PHE A 108 4.76 2.47 5.04
N TYR A 109 5.88 3.17 4.87
CA TYR A 109 6.82 3.47 5.94
C TYR A 109 7.17 4.95 5.95
N ASN A 110 6.98 5.58 7.11
CA ASN A 110 7.36 6.95 7.34
C ASN A 110 8.70 7.01 8.07
N CYS A 111 9.71 7.54 7.39
CA CYS A 111 11.09 7.59 7.89
C CYS A 111 11.26 8.54 9.09
N GLU A 112 10.54 9.67 9.12
CA GLU A 112 10.57 10.63 10.25
C GLU A 112 10.06 9.99 11.54
N LEU A 113 8.91 9.31 11.45
CA LEU A 113 8.22 8.69 12.58
C LEU A 113 8.75 7.28 12.90
N LYS A 114 9.55 6.69 12.01
CA LYS A 114 10.02 5.30 12.05
C LYS A 114 8.88 4.29 12.22
N GLN A 115 7.77 4.55 11.55
CA GLN A 115 6.52 3.81 11.72
C GLN A 115 6.01 3.33 10.36
N ALA A 116 5.49 2.10 10.32
CA ALA A 116 4.80 1.58 9.16
C ALA A 116 3.27 1.54 9.36
N PHE A 117 2.55 1.62 8.25
CA PHE A 117 1.13 1.41 8.17
C PHE A 117 0.85 0.27 7.20
N ILE A 118 0.27 -0.82 7.69
CA ILE A 118 0.03 -2.05 6.94
C ILE A 118 -1.47 -2.28 6.76
N THR A 119 -1.86 -2.67 5.55
CA THR A 119 -3.25 -2.99 5.24
C THR A 119 -3.36 -4.36 4.59
N GLY A 120 -4.56 -4.94 4.69
CA GLY A 120 -4.88 -6.23 4.10
C GLY A 120 -6.30 -6.25 3.57
N PHE A 121 -6.63 -7.32 2.88
CA PHE A 121 -7.98 -7.69 2.53
C PHE A 121 -8.36 -8.94 3.34
N THR A 122 -8.82 -8.69 4.57
CA THR A 122 -9.09 -9.72 5.60
C THR A 122 -10.28 -9.29 6.47
N ASP A 123 -10.95 -10.25 7.11
CA ASP A 123 -11.95 -9.98 8.15
C ASP A 123 -11.32 -9.75 9.55
N ALA A 124 -10.00 -9.91 9.69
CA ALA A 124 -9.25 -9.61 10.90
C ALA A 124 -9.02 -8.08 11.08
N PRO A 125 -8.82 -7.57 12.30
CA PRO A 125 -8.74 -6.14 12.57
C PRO A 125 -7.48 -5.49 11.96
N TYR A 126 -7.65 -4.90 10.78
CA TYR A 126 -6.64 -4.17 10.00
C TYR A 126 -7.23 -2.86 9.46
N PRO A 127 -6.44 -1.84 9.12
CA PRO A 127 -4.99 -1.72 9.17
C PRO A 127 -4.35 -1.78 10.56
N LEU A 128 -3.03 -1.94 10.58
CA LEU A 128 -2.20 -1.81 11.77
C LEU A 128 -1.15 -0.71 11.59
N PHE A 129 -0.80 -0.05 12.69
CA PHE A 129 0.42 0.73 12.79
C PHE A 129 1.51 -0.14 13.43
N LEU A 130 2.68 -0.20 12.82
CA LEU A 130 3.83 -0.95 13.31
C LEU A 130 4.96 0.02 13.66
N SER A 131 5.42 0.00 14.90
CA SER A 131 6.57 0.79 15.36
C SER A 131 7.70 -0.12 15.82
N ALA A 132 8.94 0.30 15.66
CA ALA A 132 10.10 -0.40 16.21
C ALA A 132 10.05 -0.55 17.75
N THR A 133 9.26 0.29 18.44
CA THR A 133 9.05 0.20 19.89
C THR A 133 8.16 -0.97 20.32
N GLY A 134 7.58 -1.72 19.38
CA GLY A 134 6.78 -2.91 19.68
C GLY A 134 5.27 -2.64 19.80
N GLU A 135 4.85 -1.38 19.84
CA GLU A 135 3.43 -1.02 19.93
C GLU A 135 2.75 -1.26 18.57
N THR A 136 1.72 -2.10 18.58
CA THR A 136 0.84 -2.33 17.45
C THR A 136 -0.54 -1.76 17.78
N CYS A 137 -1.04 -0.84 16.96
CA CYS A 137 -2.34 -0.22 17.16
C CYS A 137 -3.29 -0.55 16.01
N THR A 138 -4.48 -1.06 16.35
CA THR A 138 -5.62 -1.22 15.43
C THR A 138 -6.56 -0.02 15.57
N PRO A 139 -6.89 0.69 14.48
CA PRO A 139 -7.90 1.72 14.54
C PRO A 139 -9.29 1.10 14.74
N TYR A 140 -10.08 1.70 15.62
CA TYR A 140 -11.40 1.23 16.00
C TYR A 140 -12.45 1.49 14.89
N LYS A 141 -13.39 0.55 14.69
CA LYS A 141 -14.62 0.71 13.85
C LYS A 141 -14.43 0.94 12.34
N ILE A 142 -13.48 0.27 11.71
CA ILE A 142 -13.33 0.28 10.25
C ILE A 142 -13.63 -1.10 9.65
N ASN A 143 -14.01 -1.13 8.37
CA ASN A 143 -14.05 -2.38 7.63
C ASN A 143 -12.61 -2.73 7.22
N PHE A 144 -12.21 -3.95 7.50
CA PHE A 144 -10.81 -4.35 7.41
C PHE A 144 -10.40 -4.86 6.03
N LYS A 145 -11.39 -5.06 5.13
CA LYS A 145 -11.13 -5.42 3.74
C LYS A 145 -10.76 -4.19 2.92
N ILE A 146 -9.48 -3.85 2.87
CA ILE A 146 -8.97 -2.67 2.15
C ILE A 146 -8.70 -3.01 0.68
N ARG A 147 -9.28 -2.24 -0.25
CA ARG A 147 -9.17 -2.48 -1.71
C ARG A 147 -7.94 -1.85 -2.32
N CYS A 148 -7.72 -0.57 -2.02
CA CYS A 148 -6.65 0.22 -2.59
C CYS A 148 -6.21 1.29 -1.59
N THR A 149 -4.94 1.66 -1.68
CA THR A 149 -4.29 2.61 -0.77
C THR A 149 -3.37 3.54 -1.54
N ALA A 150 -3.10 4.70 -0.97
CA ALA A 150 -2.09 5.62 -1.45
C ALA A 150 -1.43 6.35 -0.27
N GLU A 151 -0.13 6.55 -0.35
CA GLU A 151 0.59 7.38 0.61
C GLU A 151 0.58 8.83 0.12
N ALA A 152 0.45 9.79 1.03
CA ALA A 152 0.62 11.20 0.71
C ALA A 152 2.11 11.60 0.79
N PRO A 153 2.53 12.78 0.31
CA PRO A 153 3.91 13.24 0.46
C PRO A 153 4.40 13.19 1.90
N ALA A 154 5.70 12.98 2.10
CA ALA A 154 6.30 12.77 3.42
C ALA A 154 5.90 13.85 4.45
N SER A 155 5.88 15.12 4.02
CA SER A 155 5.50 16.27 4.86
C SER A 155 4.10 16.20 5.46
N SER A 156 3.17 15.46 4.82
CA SER A 156 1.79 15.33 5.27
C SER A 156 1.60 14.32 6.39
N ASN A 157 2.56 13.40 6.59
CA ASN A 157 2.45 12.28 7.52
C ASN A 157 1.12 11.51 7.37
N ALA A 158 0.63 11.35 6.14
CA ALA A 158 -0.68 10.80 5.87
C ALA A 158 -0.66 9.68 4.81
N ALA A 159 -1.67 8.84 4.89
CA ALA A 159 -2.03 7.91 3.82
C ALA A 159 -3.55 7.91 3.67
N VAL A 160 -4.05 7.32 2.59
CA VAL A 160 -5.48 7.17 2.34
C VAL A 160 -5.76 5.77 1.85
N PHE A 161 -6.97 5.30 2.12
CA PHE A 161 -7.42 4.02 1.62
C PHE A 161 -8.91 4.02 1.33
N MET A 162 -9.33 3.05 0.53
CA MET A 162 -10.74 2.74 0.31
C MET A 162 -11.04 1.29 0.66
N ASP A 163 -12.09 1.07 1.45
CA ASP A 163 -12.51 -0.26 1.89
C ASP A 163 -13.42 -1.00 0.89
N SER A 164 -13.77 -2.24 1.21
CA SER A 164 -14.67 -3.08 0.42
C SER A 164 -16.09 -2.54 0.31
N LYS A 165 -16.49 -1.60 1.18
CA LYS A 165 -17.80 -0.91 1.19
C LYS A 165 -17.72 0.50 0.57
N ASN A 166 -16.65 0.79 -0.18
CA ASN A 166 -16.41 2.07 -0.84
C ASN A 166 -16.33 3.27 0.12
N LYS A 167 -15.94 3.02 1.39
CA LYS A 167 -15.63 4.09 2.32
C LYS A 167 -14.19 4.53 2.11
N VAL A 168 -14.02 5.83 1.92
CA VAL A 168 -12.72 6.48 1.82
C VAL A 168 -12.32 6.96 3.21
N CYS A 169 -11.11 6.63 3.61
CA CYS A 169 -10.55 6.99 4.91
C CYS A 169 -9.19 7.63 4.72
N ARG A 170 -8.89 8.62 5.56
CA ARG A 170 -7.55 9.18 5.73
C ARG A 170 -6.92 8.61 6.98
N VAL A 171 -5.61 8.40 6.90
CA VAL A 171 -4.77 7.88 7.95
C VAL A 171 -3.85 9.02 8.38
N ASP A 172 -3.86 9.34 9.67
CA ASP A 172 -2.87 10.22 10.29
C ASP A 172 -1.81 9.31 10.92
N LEU A 173 -0.64 9.24 10.28
CA LEU A 173 0.45 8.36 10.71
C LEU A 173 1.04 8.82 12.05
N ARG A 174 1.05 10.14 12.30
CA ARG A 174 1.58 10.73 13.54
C ARG A 174 0.68 10.45 14.73
N LYS A 175 -0.64 10.57 14.55
CA LYS A 175 -1.63 10.27 15.59
C LYS A 175 -2.01 8.79 15.67
N GLN A 176 -1.51 7.96 14.76
CA GLN A 176 -1.90 6.56 14.62
C GLN A 176 -3.42 6.40 14.55
N SER A 177 -4.08 7.24 13.76
CA SER A 177 -5.54 7.32 13.73
C SER A 177 -6.07 7.24 12.31
N VAL A 178 -7.32 6.76 12.19
CA VAL A 178 -8.03 6.69 10.92
C VAL A 178 -9.27 7.57 11.02
N GLN A 179 -9.37 8.51 10.09
CA GLN A 179 -10.49 9.42 9.93
C GLN A 179 -11.30 8.98 8.71
N TYR A 180 -12.57 8.68 8.92
CA TYR A 180 -13.52 8.48 7.82
C TYR A 180 -13.75 9.81 7.09
N TRP A 181 -13.64 9.79 5.76
CA TRP A 181 -13.91 10.95 4.90
C TRP A 181 -15.32 10.87 4.34
N ASP A 182 -15.58 9.93 3.44
CA ASP A 182 -16.90 9.79 2.83
C ASP A 182 -17.15 8.36 2.32
N ASN A 183 -18.39 8.07 1.93
CA ASN A 183 -18.83 6.82 1.30
C ASN A 183 -19.27 7.15 -0.12
N ILE A 184 -18.54 6.57 -1.08
CA ILE A 184 -18.75 6.82 -2.51
C ILE A 184 -19.64 5.75 -3.17
N SER A 185 -20.39 4.98 -2.37
CA SER A 185 -21.24 3.90 -2.87
C SER A 185 -22.37 4.38 -3.78
N ALA A 186 -22.87 5.60 -3.59
CA ALA A 186 -23.92 6.16 -4.45
C ALA A 186 -23.39 6.44 -5.86
N GLU A 187 -22.19 7.01 -5.94
CA GLU A 187 -21.48 7.36 -7.17
C GLU A 187 -21.02 6.11 -7.92
N ARG A 188 -20.56 5.09 -7.19
CA ARG A 188 -20.18 3.80 -7.76
C ARG A 188 -21.37 2.90 -8.09
N GLY A 189 -22.58 3.21 -7.63
CA GLY A 189 -23.75 2.36 -7.85
C GLY A 189 -23.60 0.93 -7.30
N ARG A 190 -24.38 -0.02 -7.84
CA ARG A 190 -24.42 -1.43 -7.40
C ARG A 190 -23.31 -2.30 -8.03
N LEU A 191 -22.15 -1.72 -8.29
CA LEU A 191 -21.03 -2.46 -8.87
C LEU A 191 -20.53 -3.52 -7.88
N SER A 192 -20.42 -4.78 -8.34
CA SER A 192 -19.93 -5.85 -7.48
C SER A 192 -18.43 -5.68 -7.18
N LEU A 193 -18.01 -6.18 -6.03
CA LEU A 193 -16.61 -6.22 -5.60
C LEU A 193 -15.66 -6.91 -6.58
N LYS A 194 -16.18 -7.84 -7.39
CA LYS A 194 -15.39 -8.65 -8.33
C LYS A 194 -15.27 -8.01 -9.71
N ASP A 195 -16.19 -7.12 -10.07
CA ASP A 195 -16.36 -6.72 -11.45
C ASP A 195 -15.50 -5.50 -11.83
N GLU A 196 -15.18 -4.60 -10.89
CA GLU A 196 -14.44 -3.38 -11.24
C GLU A 196 -13.38 -2.94 -10.21
N THR A 197 -12.11 -2.97 -10.66
CA THR A 197 -10.93 -2.46 -9.95
C THR A 197 -11.04 -0.96 -9.70
N ALA A 198 -10.51 -0.52 -8.57
CA ALA A 198 -10.43 0.89 -8.21
C ALA A 198 -9.01 1.26 -7.84
N ALA A 199 -8.64 2.51 -8.11
CA ALA A 199 -7.40 3.11 -7.67
C ALA A 199 -7.69 4.36 -6.84
N ILE A 200 -6.79 4.69 -5.93
CA ILE A 200 -6.84 5.90 -5.12
C ILE A 200 -5.48 6.60 -5.22
N ALA A 201 -5.49 7.94 -5.24
CA ALA A 201 -4.28 8.75 -5.22
C ALA A 201 -4.46 9.95 -4.30
N THR A 202 -3.37 10.42 -3.68
CA THR A 202 -3.35 11.63 -2.86
C THR A 202 -2.03 12.40 -3.07
N PRO A 203 -1.95 13.21 -4.13
CA PRO A 203 -0.68 13.80 -4.55
C PRO A 203 -0.15 14.86 -3.57
N ASP A 204 -1.03 15.55 -2.85
CA ASP A 204 -0.68 16.65 -1.93
C ASP A 204 -1.07 16.38 -0.47
N GLY A 205 -1.72 15.24 -0.18
CA GLY A 205 -2.23 14.88 1.16
C GLY A 205 -3.49 15.60 1.62
N SER A 206 -3.96 16.60 0.87
CA SER A 206 -5.20 17.37 1.12
C SER A 206 -6.35 16.94 0.19
N GLN A 207 -5.98 16.45 -0.99
CA GLN A 207 -6.89 15.99 -2.03
C GLN A 207 -6.75 14.48 -2.22
N VAL A 208 -7.89 13.85 -2.50
CA VAL A 208 -7.98 12.43 -2.82
C VAL A 208 -8.70 12.28 -4.14
N TYR A 209 -8.10 11.50 -5.02
CA TYR A 209 -8.66 11.12 -6.30
C TYR A 209 -9.01 9.63 -6.24
N VAL A 210 -10.25 9.28 -6.56
CA VAL A 210 -10.67 7.89 -6.68
C VAL A 210 -11.04 7.61 -8.13
N PHE A 211 -10.40 6.59 -8.70
CA PHE A 211 -10.60 6.16 -10.07
C PHE A 211 -11.25 4.78 -10.10
N TRP A 212 -12.24 4.60 -10.98
CA TRP A 212 -12.79 3.28 -11.28
C TRP A 212 -13.30 3.25 -12.71
N ARG A 213 -13.41 2.05 -13.27
CA ARG A 213 -14.17 1.86 -14.50
C ARG A 213 -15.64 1.64 -14.16
N GLN A 214 -16.53 2.07 -15.06
CA GLN A 214 -17.95 1.73 -15.05
C GLN A 214 -18.39 1.42 -16.49
N GLY A 215 -18.35 0.15 -16.87
CA GLY A 215 -18.52 -0.27 -18.26
C GLY A 215 -17.42 0.31 -19.17
N THR A 216 -17.81 1.16 -20.12
CA THR A 216 -16.86 1.85 -21.01
C THR A 216 -16.28 3.13 -20.40
N ALA A 217 -16.92 3.71 -19.38
CA ALA A 217 -16.47 4.93 -18.73
C ALA A 217 -15.26 4.71 -17.82
N LEU A 218 -14.40 5.73 -17.74
CA LEU A 218 -13.35 5.84 -16.72
C LEU A 218 -13.74 6.98 -15.79
N CYS A 219 -14.24 6.67 -14.60
CA CYS A 219 -14.74 7.65 -13.66
C CYS A 219 -13.60 8.15 -12.75
N LEU A 220 -13.55 9.46 -12.54
CA LEU A 220 -12.72 10.13 -11.54
C LEU A 220 -13.62 10.89 -10.58
N LEU A 221 -13.49 10.62 -9.29
CA LEU A 221 -14.07 11.44 -8.23
C LEU A 221 -12.96 12.16 -7.48
N GLU A 222 -13.11 13.47 -7.39
CA GLU A 222 -12.24 14.33 -6.60
C GLU A 222 -12.85 14.54 -5.21
N MET A 223 -12.03 14.45 -4.17
CA MET A 223 -12.43 14.72 -2.79
C MET A 223 -11.44 15.68 -2.15
N ARG A 224 -11.94 16.68 -1.42
CA ARG A 224 -11.14 17.66 -0.68
C ARG A 224 -11.76 17.89 0.69
N ASP A 225 -10.92 17.99 1.72
CA ASP A 225 -11.36 18.23 3.11
C ASP A 225 -12.44 17.25 3.59
N GLY A 226 -12.33 15.98 3.17
CA GLY A 226 -13.30 14.94 3.51
C GLY A 226 -14.65 15.04 2.82
N LYS A 227 -14.82 15.95 1.85
CA LYS A 227 -16.06 16.11 1.09
C LYS A 227 -15.88 15.65 -0.35
N LYS A 228 -16.90 14.99 -0.88
CA LYS A 228 -17.02 14.68 -2.31
C LYS A 228 -17.13 15.97 -3.13
N GLY A 229 -16.32 16.03 -4.17
CA GLY A 229 -16.32 17.07 -5.18
C GLY A 229 -16.90 16.55 -6.50
N ASN A 230 -16.22 16.87 -7.59
CA ASN A 230 -16.71 16.63 -8.93
C ASN A 230 -16.48 15.17 -9.39
N LEU A 231 -17.50 14.59 -10.02
CA LEU A 231 -17.41 13.30 -10.71
C LEU A 231 -17.23 13.55 -12.20
N GLN A 232 -16.13 13.06 -12.77
CA GLN A 232 -15.77 13.25 -14.16
C GLN A 232 -15.68 11.91 -14.89
N ASN A 233 -16.06 11.88 -16.16
CA ASN A 233 -15.78 10.76 -17.06
C ASN A 233 -14.54 11.10 -17.91
N LEU A 234 -13.44 10.43 -17.61
CA LEU A 234 -12.14 10.55 -18.26
C LEU A 234 -11.98 9.62 -19.47
N ARG A 235 -13.06 9.06 -20.02
CA ARG A 235 -12.98 8.16 -21.17
C ARG A 235 -12.20 8.80 -22.34
N TRP A 236 -12.39 10.09 -22.56
CA TRP A 236 -11.67 10.85 -23.59
C TRP A 236 -10.14 10.78 -23.43
N LEU A 237 -9.59 10.70 -22.21
CA LEU A 237 -8.15 10.56 -21.97
C LEU A 237 -7.65 9.20 -22.45
N TYR A 238 -8.42 8.14 -22.22
CA TYR A 238 -8.09 6.80 -22.70
C TYR A 238 -8.11 6.76 -24.23
N ASP A 239 -9.16 7.30 -24.84
CA ASP A 239 -9.29 7.34 -26.29
C ASP A 239 -8.13 8.15 -26.90
N THR A 240 -7.76 9.30 -26.32
CA THR A 240 -6.60 10.09 -26.76
C THR A 240 -5.28 9.33 -26.62
N ALA A 241 -5.05 8.62 -25.51
CA ALA A 241 -3.82 7.88 -25.26
C ALA A 241 -3.65 6.64 -26.14
N VAL A 242 -4.74 6.01 -26.56
CA VAL A 242 -4.74 4.81 -27.40
C VAL A 242 -4.76 5.16 -28.88
N GLU A 243 -5.51 6.20 -29.27
CA GLU A 243 -5.69 6.58 -30.67
C GLU A 243 -4.59 7.51 -31.19
N GLY A 244 -3.71 8.01 -30.31
CA GLY A 244 -2.43 8.63 -30.70
C GLY A 244 -2.56 9.63 -31.85
N ASN A 245 -3.19 10.77 -31.60
CA ASN A 245 -3.04 11.95 -32.46
C ASN A 245 -1.83 12.77 -31.99
#